data_AF-A0A3B0BCR6-F1
#
_entry.id   AF-A0A3B0BCR6-F1
#
_cell.length_a   1.000
_cell.length_b   1.000
_cell.length_c   1.000
_cell.angle_alpha   90.00
_cell.angle_beta   90.00
_cell.angle_gamma   90.00
#
_symmetry.space_group_name_H-M   'P 1'
#
loop_
_entity.id
_entity.type
_entity.pdbx_description
1 polymer ?
#
loop_
_entity_poly.entity_id
_entity_poly.type
_entity_poly.pdbx_seq_one_letter_code
_entity_poly.pdbx_strand_id
1 'polypeptide(L)' 'MNLTPQQQSVLLALTTEWQTPAQIADQLQVAPENLSDVNQSLKELLHEGLAQVNPVVFGLYRLTALGTHKKAEVCENQ' A
#
# COMPACT_ATOMS: atom_id res chain seq x y z
N MET A 1 -1.38 -5.12 14.58
CA MET A 1 -0.19 -4.29 14.31
C MET A 1 -0.58 -2.81 14.28
N ASN A 2 0.31 -1.93 14.76
CA ASN A 2 0.20 -0.48 14.60
C ASN A 2 1.05 -0.06 13.39
N LEU A 3 0.40 0.45 12.35
CA LEU A 3 1.05 0.99 11.15
C LEU A 3 1.49 2.43 11.40
N THR A 4 2.64 2.83 10.84
CA THR A 4 3.05 4.24 10.81
C THR A 4 2.08 5.07 9.95
N PRO A 5 2.00 6.40 10.12
CA PRO A 5 1.14 7.24 9.29
C PRO A 5 1.40 7.07 7.79
N GLN A 6 2.66 6.89 7.41
CA GLN A 6 3.05 6.67 6.02
C GLN A 6 2.57 5.32 5.48
N GLN A 7 2.72 4.24 6.28
CA GLN A 7 2.20 2.92 5.93
C GLN A 7 0.66 2.94 5.84
N GLN A 8 0.00 3.68 6.72
CA GLN A 8 -1.46 3.88 6.67
C GLN A 8 -1.87 4.59 5.38
N SER A 9 -1.20 5.67 5.01
CA SER A 9 -1.46 6.37 3.73
C SER A 9 -1.32 5.42 2.55
N VAL A 10 -0.23 4.64 2.47
CA VAL A 10 -0.03 3.67 1.38
C VAL A 10 -1.09 2.56 1.40
N LEU A 11 -1.46 2.04 2.59
CA LEU A 11 -2.55 1.08 2.73
C LEU A 11 -3.90 1.65 2.24
N LEU A 12 -4.18 2.91 2.56
CA LEU A 12 -5.40 3.62 2.16
C LEU A 12 -5.43 3.88 0.64
N ALA A 13 -4.28 4.11 0.00
CA ALA A 13 -4.18 4.28 -1.44
C ALA A 13 -4.24 2.97 -2.22
N LEU A 14 -3.79 1.85 -1.64
CA LEU A 14 -3.86 0.54 -2.28
C LEU A 14 -5.32 0.10 -2.52
N THR A 15 -5.52 -0.65 -3.60
CA THR A 15 -6.80 -1.23 -4.00
C THR A 15 -6.71 -2.75 -4.14
N THR A 16 -7.83 -3.42 -4.42
CA THR A 16 -7.85 -4.85 -4.78
C THR A 16 -7.38 -5.12 -6.21
N GLU A 17 -7.19 -4.07 -7.01
CA GLU A 17 -6.62 -4.14 -8.36
C GLU A 17 -5.10 -3.99 -8.34
N TRP A 18 -4.44 -4.49 -9.38
CA TRP A 18 -2.99 -4.43 -9.49
C TRP A 18 -2.51 -3.02 -9.86
N GLN A 19 -1.59 -2.48 -9.06
CA GLN A 19 -1.07 -1.12 -9.22
C GLN A 19 0.46 -1.09 -9.14
N THR A 20 1.07 -0.21 -9.92
CA THR A 20 2.51 0.12 -9.82
C THR A 20 2.75 1.10 -8.66
N PRO A 21 3.97 1.16 -8.09
CA PRO A 21 4.33 2.19 -7.12
C PRO A 21 4.09 3.62 -7.62
N ALA A 22 4.26 3.88 -8.92
CA ALA A 22 3.99 5.18 -9.53
C ALA A 22 2.50 5.54 -9.47
N GLN A 23 1.60 4.61 -9.80
CA GLN A 23 0.16 4.82 -9.68
C GLN A 23 -0.30 5.03 -8.24
N ILE A 24 0.36 4.35 -7.28
CA ILE A 24 0.06 4.51 -5.85
C ILE A 24 0.54 5.89 -5.37
N ALA A 25 1.74 6.32 -5.77
CA ALA A 25 2.28 7.64 -5.43
C ALA A 25 1.43 8.77 -6.03
N ASP A 26 0.94 8.61 -7.25
CA ASP A 26 0.05 9.57 -7.91
C ASP A 26 -1.26 9.76 -7.13
N GLN A 27 -1.87 8.66 -6.65
CA GLN A 27 -3.06 8.71 -5.78
C GLN A 27 -2.80 9.41 -4.44
N LEU A 28 -1.57 9.31 -3.92
CA LEU A 28 -1.15 10.01 -2.71
C LEU A 28 -0.76 11.48 -2.96
N GLN A 29 -0.74 11.93 -4.23
CA GLN A 29 -0.23 13.24 -4.64
C GLN A 29 1.22 13.48 -4.17
N VAL A 30 2.00 12.40 -4.16
CA VAL A 30 3.36 12.39 -3.64
C VAL A 30 4.35 12.70 -4.77
N ALA A 31 5.31 13.58 -4.49
CA ALA A 31 6.34 13.96 -5.46
C ALA A 31 7.21 12.74 -5.87
N PRO A 32 7.75 12.71 -7.10
CA PRO A 32 8.53 11.58 -7.60
C PRO A 32 9.73 11.19 -6.71
N GLU A 33 10.36 12.14 -6.03
CA GLU A 33 11.46 11.87 -5.08
C GLU A 33 11.06 10.98 -3.89
N ASN A 34 9.76 10.92 -3.57
CA ASN A 34 9.20 10.15 -2.46
C ASN A 34 8.70 8.76 -2.91
N LEU A 35 9.04 8.31 -4.12
CA LEU A 35 8.76 6.93 -4.54
C LEU A 35 9.51 5.90 -3.67
N SER A 36 10.69 6.25 -3.15
CA SER A 36 11.47 5.41 -2.23
C SER A 36 10.68 5.08 -0.96
N ASP A 37 9.95 6.08 -0.48
CA ASP A 37 9.12 6.08 0.71
C ASP A 37 7.85 5.22 0.54
N VAL A 38 7.21 5.33 -0.63
CA VAL A 38 6.11 4.44 -1.03
C VAL A 38 6.60 3.00 -1.14
N ASN A 39 7.76 2.77 -1.77
CA ASN A 39 8.34 1.43 -1.92
C ASN A 39 8.72 0.81 -0.59
N GLN A 40 9.27 1.58 0.35
CA GLN A 40 9.58 1.07 1.68
C GLN A 40 8.30 0.67 2.40
N SER A 41 7.26 1.51 2.37
CA SER A 41 5.97 1.18 2.96
C SER A 41 5.34 -0.06 2.34
N LEU A 42 5.42 -0.23 1.02
CA LEU A 42 4.95 -1.44 0.34
C LEU A 42 5.68 -2.70 0.82
N LYS A 43 7.00 -2.65 1.02
CA LYS A 43 7.75 -3.79 1.56
C LYS A 43 7.28 -4.18 2.95
N GLU A 44 7.05 -3.21 3.83
CA GLU A 44 6.52 -3.47 5.17
C GLU A 44 5.11 -4.06 5.10
N LEU A 45 4.23 -3.51 4.26
CA LEU A 45 2.87 -4.05 4.09
C LEU A 45 2.86 -5.47 3.50
N LEU A 46 3.82 -5.81 2.64
CA LEU A 46 4.02 -7.19 2.15
C LEU A 46 4.46 -8.13 3.29
N HIS A 47 5.42 -7.69 4.10
CA HIS A 47 5.92 -8.46 5.24
C HIS A 47 4.81 -8.80 6.23
N GLU A 48 3.87 -7.87 6.39
CA GLU A 48 2.71 -7.99 7.29
C GLU A 48 1.51 -8.70 6.65
N GLY A 49 1.62 -9.12 5.39
CA GLY A 49 0.56 -9.80 4.66
C GLY A 49 -0.65 -8.92 4.32
N LEU A 50 -0.53 -7.60 4.43
CA LEU A 50 -1.58 -6.63 4.11
C LEU A 50 -1.62 -6.30 2.61
N ALA A 51 -0.47 -6.37 1.94
CA ALA A 51 -0.35 -6.29 0.50
C ALA A 51 0.19 -7.60 -0.06
N GLN A 52 0.06 -7.78 -1.36
CA GLN A 52 0.74 -8.85 -2.10
C GLN A 52 1.30 -8.33 -3.41
N VAL A 53 2.40 -8.95 -3.84
CA VAL A 53 3.00 -8.72 -5.16
C VAL A 53 2.36 -9.64 -6.19
N ASN A 54 2.24 -9.17 -7.43
CA ASN A 54 1.77 -9.99 -8.52
C ASN A 54 2.82 -11.08 -8.85
N PRO A 55 2.44 -12.37 -8.88
CA PRO A 55 3.39 -13.45 -9.10
C PRO A 55 3.87 -13.58 -10.55
N VAL A 56 3.19 -12.93 -11.51
CA VAL A 56 3.49 -13.02 -12.95
C VAL A 56 4.15 -11.74 -13.45
N VAL A 57 3.64 -10.57 -13.04
CA VAL A 57 4.11 -9.26 -13.50
C VAL A 57 4.81 -8.53 -12.37
N PHE A 58 6.14 -8.41 -12.47
CA PHE A 58 6.95 -7.76 -11.46
C PHE A 58 6.54 -6.30 -11.25
N GLY A 59 6.62 -5.84 -9.99
CA GLY A 59 6.38 -4.44 -9.62
C GLY A 59 4.91 -4.04 -9.55
N LEU A 60 3.98 -5.00 -9.55
CA LEU A 60 2.56 -4.75 -9.29
C LEU A 60 2.18 -5.23 -7.89
N TYR A 61 1.40 -4.41 -7.20
CA TYR A 61 0.97 -4.59 -5.83
C TYR A 61 -0.55 -4.45 -5.73
N ARG A 62 -1.16 -5.14 -4.78
CA ARG A 62 -2.58 -4.97 -4.41
C ARG A 62 -2.82 -5.34 -2.95
N LEU A 63 -3.98 -4.99 -2.42
CA LEU A 63 -4.45 -5.43 -1.11
C LEU A 63 -4.69 -6.95 -1.08
N THR A 64 -4.40 -7.55 0.06
CA THR A 64 -4.95 -8.86 0.44
C THR A 64 -6.34 -8.69 1.08
N ALA A 65 -7.01 -9.80 1.38
CA ALA A 65 -8.22 -9.77 2.21
C ALA A 65 -7.92 -9.15 3.59
N LEU A 66 -6.81 -9.55 4.22
CA LEU A 66 -6.36 -8.98 5.49
C LEU A 66 -6.09 -7.47 5.38
N GLY A 67 -5.42 -7.03 4.31
CA GLY A 67 -5.20 -5.62 4.02
C GLY A 67 -6.49 -4.83 3.86
N THR A 68 -7.50 -5.42 3.21
CA THR A 68 -8.82 -4.80 3.03
C THR A 68 -9.53 -4.58 4.37
N HIS A 69 -9.52 -5.59 5.25
CA HIS A 69 -10.05 -5.44 6.61
C HIS A 69 -9.29 -4.38 7.39
N LYS A 70 -7.95 -4.42 7.34
CA LYS A 70 -7.12 -3.44 8.04
C LYS A 70 -7.35 -2.02 7.55
N LYS A 71 -7.55 -1.85 6.24
CA LYS A 71 -7.89 -0.57 5.63
C LYS A 71 -9.21 -0.02 6.17
N ALA A 72 -10.23 -0.87 6.29
CA ALA A 72 -11.52 -0.48 6.87
C ALA A 72 -11.37 -0.02 8.33
N GLU A 73 -10.61 -0.76 9.15
CA GLU A 73 -10.30 -0.35 10.53
C GLU A 73 -9.61 1.03 10.58
N VAL A 74 -8.67 1.30 9.67
CA VAL A 74 -7.99 2.59 9.62
C VAL A 74 -8.94 3.72 9.21
N CYS A 75 -9.83 3.50 8.24
CA CYS A 75 -10.85 4.47 7.84
C CYS A 75 -11.87 4.78 8.96
N GLU A 76 -12.24 3.79 9.78
CA GLU A 76 -13.18 3.98 10.89
C GLU A 76 -12.56 4.73 12.09
N ASN A 77 -11.23 4.74 12.20
CA ASN A 77 -10.50 5.42 13.28
C ASN A 77 -9.98 6.82 12.89
N GLN A 78 -10.42 7.37 11.75
CA GLN A 78 -10.17 8.75 11.33
C GLN A 78 -11.33 9.68 11.74
#